data_AF-A3E817-F1
#
_entry.id   AF-A3E817-F1
#
_cell.length_a   1.000
_cell.length_b   1.000
_cell.length_c   1.000
_cell.angle_alpha   90.00
_cell.angle_beta   90.00
_cell.angle_gamma   90.00
#
_symmetry.space_group_name_H-M   'P 1'
#
loop_
_entity.id
_entity.type
_entity.pdbx_description
1 polymer ?
#
loop_
_entity_poly.entity_id
_entity_poly.type
_entity_poly.pdbx_seq_one_letter_code
_entity_poly.pdbx_strand_id
1 'polypeptide(L)'
;DNTDIDGVAGALGQASGPAIVCGSGGTAPAAVVGLAELGVTEITIAARNADKAARLVDLGARLGVASRFCGLDEPELGERAASAAALVSTIPAEVASRYAAIFATVPVVLDAIYNPWPTPLAAAVAAARGRVISGLHMLLHQAFAQVE
;
A
#
# COMPACT_ATOMS: atom_id res chain seq x y z
N ASP A 1 -8.26 16.39 10.96
CA ASP A 1 -8.24 14.99 10.54
C ASP A 1 -7.96 14.80 9.08
N ASN A 2 -7.24 13.71 8.78
CA ASN A 2 -7.19 13.15 7.46
C ASN A 2 -7.74 11.72 7.55
N THR A 3 -9.03 11.55 7.25
CA THR A 3 -9.74 10.29 7.40
C THR A 3 -9.23 9.20 6.46
N ASP A 4 -8.45 9.55 5.43
CA ASP A 4 -7.79 8.56 4.58
C ASP A 4 -6.83 7.66 5.38
N ILE A 5 -6.25 8.19 6.46
CA ILE A 5 -5.36 7.46 7.37
C ILE A 5 -6.17 6.38 8.08
N ASP A 6 -7.28 6.76 8.71
CA ASP A 6 -8.23 5.84 9.36
C ASP A 6 -8.76 4.79 8.36
N GLY A 7 -8.99 5.23 7.12
CA GLY A 7 -9.33 4.39 5.98
C GLY A 7 -8.35 3.24 5.78
N VAL A 8 -7.05 3.55 5.72
CA VAL A 8 -5.99 2.55 5.51
C VAL A 8 -5.81 1.67 6.76
N ALA A 9 -5.66 2.30 7.93
CA ALA A 9 -5.40 1.59 9.17
C ALA A 9 -6.55 0.65 9.53
N GLY A 10 -7.79 1.14 9.45
CA GLY A 10 -9.00 0.35 9.69
C GLY A 10 -9.19 -0.78 8.69
N ALA A 11 -8.98 -0.52 7.39
CA ALA A 11 -9.13 -1.55 6.36
C ALA A 11 -8.10 -2.68 6.51
N LEU A 12 -6.83 -2.34 6.81
CA LEU A 12 -5.79 -3.33 7.06
C LEU A 12 -6.02 -4.07 8.39
N GLY A 13 -6.44 -3.36 9.44
CA GLY A 13 -6.67 -3.89 10.79
C GLY A 13 -5.38 -4.18 11.56
N GLN A 14 -4.51 -5.02 11.01
CA GLN A 14 -3.20 -5.35 11.58
C GLN A 14 -2.17 -5.52 10.46
N ALA A 15 -0.97 -4.98 10.67
CA ALA A 15 0.19 -5.19 9.80
C ALA A 15 1.45 -5.28 10.66
N SER A 16 2.20 -6.38 10.53
CA SER A 16 3.47 -6.58 11.25
C SER A 16 4.56 -7.00 10.28
N GLY A 17 5.70 -6.31 10.29
CA GLY A 17 6.81 -6.54 9.37
C GLY A 17 6.86 -5.54 8.21
N PRO A 18 7.78 -5.72 7.25
CA PRO A 18 7.99 -4.77 6.16
C PRO A 18 6.75 -4.58 5.29
N ALA A 19 6.45 -3.34 4.90
CA ALA A 19 5.34 -3.04 4.01
C ALA A 19 5.80 -2.35 2.72
N ILE A 20 4.94 -2.41 1.71
CA ILE A 20 5.10 -1.70 0.44
C ILE A 20 3.95 -0.70 0.28
N VAL A 21 4.28 0.55 -0.06
CA VAL A 21 3.32 1.49 -0.63
C VAL A 21 3.62 1.60 -2.12
N CYS A 22 2.71 1.11 -2.95
CA CYS A 22 2.84 1.14 -4.41
C CYS A 22 2.12 2.38 -4.96
N GLY A 23 2.90 3.41 -5.28
CA GLY A 23 2.43 4.73 -5.73
C GLY A 23 3.06 5.89 -4.95
N SER A 24 3.03 7.08 -5.56
CA SER A 24 3.49 8.33 -4.95
C SER A 24 2.52 9.50 -5.17
N GLY A 25 1.23 9.17 -5.29
CA GLY A 25 0.12 10.11 -5.49
C GLY A 25 -0.48 10.64 -4.19
N GLY A 26 -1.64 11.30 -4.27
CA GLY A 26 -2.29 11.96 -3.13
C GLY A 26 -2.67 11.04 -1.96
N THR A 27 -2.97 9.76 -2.23
CA THR A 27 -3.32 8.76 -1.21
C THR A 27 -2.10 8.12 -0.54
N ALA A 28 -0.91 8.22 -1.16
CA ALA A 28 0.29 7.56 -0.65
C ALA A 28 0.77 8.10 0.73
N PRO A 29 0.69 9.42 1.04
CA PRO A 29 0.96 9.91 2.38
C PRO A 29 0.07 9.26 3.45
N ALA A 30 -1.23 9.13 3.19
CA ALA A 30 -2.15 8.49 4.13
C ALA A 30 -1.82 7.01 4.33
N ALA A 31 -1.42 6.31 3.26
CA ALA A 31 -0.94 4.93 3.37
C ALA A 31 0.32 4.81 4.24
N VAL A 32 1.29 5.73 4.09
CA VAL A 32 2.50 5.75 4.93
C VAL A 32 2.15 5.99 6.40
N VAL A 33 1.29 6.98 6.69
CA VAL A 33 0.89 7.29 8.07
C VAL A 33 0.11 6.13 8.68
N GLY A 34 -0.89 5.58 7.97
CA GLY A 34 -1.71 4.48 8.48
C GLY A 34 -0.88 3.21 8.75
N LEU A 35 0.12 2.90 7.92
CA LEU A 35 1.05 1.81 8.19
C LEU A 35 1.92 2.09 9.43
N ALA A 36 2.39 3.32 9.61
CA ALA A 36 3.15 3.72 10.79
C ALA A 36 2.32 3.57 12.08
N GLU A 37 1.04 3.97 12.05
CA GLU A 37 0.11 3.82 13.19
C GLU A 37 -0.18 2.35 13.53
N LEU A 38 -0.19 1.47 12.53
CA LEU A 38 -0.28 0.02 12.73
C LEU A 38 1.02 -0.61 13.28
N GLY A 39 2.08 0.19 13.47
CA GLY A 39 3.36 -0.26 14.04
C GLY A 39 4.35 -0.82 13.01
N VAL A 40 4.14 -0.58 11.71
CA VAL A 40 5.11 -0.94 10.68
C VAL A 40 6.38 -0.10 10.84
N THR A 41 7.53 -0.77 10.95
CA THR A 41 8.83 -0.12 11.14
C THR A 41 9.64 0.04 9.85
N GLU A 42 9.24 -0.64 8.77
CA GLU A 42 9.91 -0.58 7.47
C GLU A 42 8.91 -0.42 6.32
N ILE A 43 9.09 0.61 5.49
CA ILE A 43 8.24 0.86 4.32
C ILE A 43 9.10 1.02 3.06
N THR A 44 8.77 0.26 2.01
CA THR A 44 9.28 0.51 0.65
C THR A 44 8.26 1.30 -0.14
N ILE A 45 8.65 2.47 -0.63
CA ILE A 45 7.85 3.31 -1.54
C ILE A 45 8.18 2.89 -2.97
N ALA A 46 7.33 2.03 -3.54
CA ALA A 46 7.46 1.55 -4.91
C ALA A 46 6.76 2.52 -5.88
N ALA A 47 7.51 3.28 -6.67
CA ALA A 47 6.95 4.29 -7.57
C ALA A 47 7.82 4.54 -8.81
N ARG A 48 7.26 5.24 -9.82
CA ARG A 48 8.04 5.70 -11.00
C ARG A 48 8.77 7.02 -10.77
N ASN A 49 8.19 7.92 -9.98
CA ASN A 49 8.72 9.27 -9.78
C ASN A 49 9.47 9.31 -8.44
N ALA A 50 10.80 9.32 -8.52
CA ALA A 50 11.68 9.36 -7.36
C ALA A 50 11.51 10.64 -6.52
N ASP A 51 11.33 11.81 -7.14
CA ASP A 51 11.15 13.08 -6.43
C ASP A 51 9.89 13.11 -5.56
N LYS A 52 8.78 12.57 -6.07
CA LYS A 52 7.55 12.42 -5.30
C LYS A 52 7.70 11.37 -4.20
N ALA A 53 8.42 10.27 -4.48
CA ALA A 53 8.69 9.24 -3.49
C ALA A 53 9.61 9.72 -2.36
N ALA A 54 10.57 10.60 -2.64
CA ALA A 54 11.47 11.19 -1.65
C ALA A 54 10.68 11.89 -0.53
N ARG A 55 9.59 12.60 -0.87
CA ARG A 55 8.70 13.22 0.13
C ARG A 55 8.02 12.21 1.05
N LEU A 56 7.72 11.01 0.54
CA LEU A 56 7.13 9.93 1.33
C LEU A 56 8.18 9.23 2.20
N VAL A 57 9.41 9.11 1.70
CA VAL A 57 10.55 8.64 2.49
C VAL A 57 10.82 9.59 3.66
N ASP A 58 10.85 10.90 3.41
CA ASP A 58 10.99 11.93 4.45
C ASP A 58 9.84 11.88 5.47
N LEU A 59 8.61 11.66 5.00
CA LEU A 59 7.44 11.49 5.86
C LEU A 59 7.61 10.28 6.78
N GLY A 60 7.99 9.12 6.24
CA GLY A 60 8.27 7.93 7.04
C GLY A 60 9.35 8.16 8.08
N ALA A 61 10.45 8.85 7.72
CA ALA A 61 11.51 9.20 8.66
C ALA A 61 11.00 10.06 9.84
N ARG A 62 10.12 11.04 9.58
CA ARG A 62 9.49 11.86 10.63
C ARG A 62 8.57 11.07 11.55
N LEU A 63 8.01 9.97 11.05
CA LEU A 63 7.18 9.03 11.80
C LEU A 63 7.98 7.95 12.51
N GLY A 64 9.32 7.96 12.39
CA GLY A 64 10.18 6.92 12.98
C GLY A 64 10.19 5.59 12.21
N VAL A 65 9.73 5.59 10.96
CA VAL A 65 9.66 4.41 10.09
C VAL A 65 10.80 4.43 9.09
N ALA A 66 11.61 3.38 9.06
CA ALA A 66 12.69 3.23 8.08
C ALA A 66 12.09 3.09 6.67
N SER A 67 12.23 4.14 5.86
CA SER A 67 11.59 4.24 4.56
C SER A 67 12.61 4.34 3.43
N ARG A 68 12.32 3.72 2.30
CA ARG A 68 13.19 3.72 1.11
C ARG A 68 12.38 3.79 -0.17
N PHE A 69 12.96 4.42 -1.19
CA PHE A 69 12.42 4.38 -2.54
C PHE A 69 12.86 3.09 -3.25
N CYS A 70 11.99 2.55 -4.10
CA CYS A 70 12.31 1.52 -5.08
C CYS A 70 11.55 1.82 -6.37
N GLY A 71 12.26 1.81 -7.50
CA GLY A 71 11.64 1.98 -8.81
C GLY A 71 10.74 0.81 -9.16
N LEU A 72 9.57 1.07 -9.75
CA LEU A 72 8.65 -0.01 -10.13
C LEU A 72 9.23 -1.00 -11.15
N ASP A 73 10.18 -0.55 -11.97
CA ASP A 73 10.84 -1.36 -12.99
C ASP A 73 12.24 -1.82 -12.56
N GLU A 74 12.62 -1.62 -11.28
CA GLU A 74 13.91 -2.05 -10.75
C GLU A 74 13.89 -3.54 -10.36
N PRO A 75 14.99 -4.29 -10.59
CA PRO A 75 15.07 -5.70 -10.24
C PRO A 75 14.80 -5.99 -8.75
N GLU A 76 15.20 -5.06 -7.88
CA GLU A 76 15.06 -5.16 -6.43
C GLU A 76 13.60 -5.25 -5.97
N LEU A 77 12.63 -4.78 -6.78
CA LEU A 77 11.22 -4.79 -6.41
C LEU A 77 10.72 -6.20 -6.07
N GLY A 78 11.21 -7.23 -6.78
CA GLY A 78 10.87 -8.62 -6.50
C GLY A 78 11.29 -9.08 -5.11
N GLU A 79 12.51 -8.72 -4.68
CA GLU A 79 13.02 -9.06 -3.35
C GLU A 79 12.26 -8.32 -2.25
N ARG A 80 11.90 -7.05 -2.51
CA ARG A 80 11.06 -6.27 -1.60
C ARG A 80 9.66 -6.88 -1.47
N ALA A 81 9.05 -7.30 -2.58
CA ALA A 81 7.75 -7.94 -2.57
C ALA A 81 7.78 -9.30 -1.86
N ALA A 82 8.83 -10.09 -2.05
CA ALA A 82 8.99 -11.40 -1.40
C ALA A 82 9.16 -11.32 0.12
N SER A 83 9.67 -10.20 0.64
CA SER A 83 9.87 -9.97 2.08
C SER A 83 8.76 -9.13 2.73
N ALA A 84 7.83 -8.58 1.94
CA ALA A 84 6.75 -7.73 2.44
C ALA A 84 5.65 -8.55 3.12
N ALA A 85 5.21 -8.09 4.29
CA ALA A 85 4.06 -8.60 5.01
C ALA A 85 2.74 -7.98 4.50
N ALA A 86 2.80 -6.74 4.00
CA ALA A 86 1.63 -6.04 3.46
C ALA A 86 2.00 -5.14 2.28
N LEU A 87 1.04 -4.93 1.38
CA LEU A 87 1.14 -3.94 0.30
C LEU A 87 -0.12 -3.09 0.24
N VAL A 88 0.06 -1.77 0.11
CA VAL A 88 -1.01 -0.81 -0.19
C VAL A 88 -0.78 -0.28 -1.61
N SER A 89 -1.65 -0.64 -2.55
CA SER A 89 -1.64 -0.14 -3.92
C SER A 89 -2.51 1.11 -4.02
N THR A 90 -1.91 2.22 -4.44
CA THR A 90 -2.61 3.50 -4.69
C THR A 90 -2.50 3.92 -6.17
N ILE A 91 -2.13 3.01 -7.06
CA ILE A 91 -1.99 3.26 -8.50
C ILE A 91 -3.20 2.69 -9.26
N PRO A 92 -3.48 3.18 -10.49
CA PRO A 92 -4.56 2.63 -11.31
C PRO A 92 -4.40 1.13 -11.58
N ALA A 93 -5.50 0.40 -11.67
CA ALA A 93 -5.51 -1.05 -11.87
C ALA A 93 -4.76 -1.48 -13.14
N GLU A 94 -4.85 -0.70 -14.21
CA GLU A 94 -4.15 -0.95 -15.48
C GLU A 94 -2.63 -0.88 -15.29
N VAL A 95 -2.15 0.01 -14.42
CA VAL A 95 -0.72 0.13 -14.11
C VAL A 95 -0.30 -1.00 -13.18
N ALA A 96 -1.06 -1.27 -12.11
CA ALA A 96 -0.79 -2.35 -11.16
C ALA A 96 -0.76 -3.73 -11.83
N SER A 97 -1.56 -3.95 -12.88
CA SER A 97 -1.62 -5.23 -13.59
C SER A 97 -0.27 -5.70 -14.13
N ARG A 98 0.62 -4.77 -14.49
CA ARG A 98 1.97 -5.06 -15.00
C ARG A 98 2.88 -5.70 -13.94
N TYR A 99 2.59 -5.44 -12.67
CA TYR A 99 3.37 -5.88 -11.51
C TYR A 99 2.62 -6.95 -10.69
N ALA A 100 1.46 -7.41 -11.16
CA ALA A 100 0.61 -8.35 -10.42
C ALA A 100 1.35 -9.65 -10.07
N ALA A 101 2.19 -10.17 -10.98
CA ALA A 101 3.00 -11.35 -10.71
C ALA A 101 4.07 -11.13 -9.63
N ILE A 102 4.66 -9.92 -9.59
CA ILE A 102 5.67 -9.55 -8.59
C ILE A 102 5.04 -9.46 -7.19
N PHE A 103 3.85 -8.88 -7.11
CA PHE A 103 3.14 -8.67 -5.85
C PHE A 103 2.25 -9.84 -5.43
N ALA A 104 2.07 -10.87 -6.27
CA ALA A 104 1.14 -11.96 -6.03
C ALA A 104 1.37 -12.67 -4.68
N THR A 105 2.62 -12.81 -4.25
CA THR A 105 2.97 -13.52 -3.02
C THR A 105 2.88 -12.67 -1.76
N VAL A 106 2.55 -11.38 -1.85
CA VAL A 106 2.38 -10.53 -0.67
C VAL A 106 1.16 -11.02 0.13
N PRO A 107 1.30 -11.36 1.43
CA PRO A 107 0.24 -12.01 2.20
C PRO A 107 -1.04 -11.17 2.35
N VAL A 108 -0.91 -9.85 2.43
CA VAL A 108 -2.01 -8.91 2.59
C VAL A 108 -1.87 -7.77 1.59
N VAL A 109 -2.88 -7.58 0.74
CA VAL A 109 -2.92 -6.47 -0.21
C VAL A 109 -4.17 -5.64 -0.03
N LEU A 110 -3.99 -4.35 0.25
CA LEU A 110 -5.03 -3.33 0.14
C LEU A 110 -4.88 -2.64 -1.21
N ASP A 111 -5.87 -2.78 -2.08
CA ASP A 111 -5.94 -2.08 -3.36
C ASP A 111 -6.95 -0.93 -3.24
N ALA A 112 -6.49 0.31 -3.40
CA ALA A 112 -7.37 1.49 -3.33
C ALA A 112 -8.47 1.47 -4.42
N ILE A 113 -8.27 0.69 -5.48
CA ILE A 113 -9.29 0.48 -6.51
C ILE A 113 -10.39 -0.45 -6.00
N TYR A 114 -11.63 -0.10 -6.30
CA TYR A 114 -12.80 -0.87 -5.91
C TYR A 114 -13.78 -1.19 -7.04
N ASN A 115 -13.63 -0.55 -8.20
CA ASN A 115 -14.47 -0.82 -9.36
C ASN A 115 -13.66 -0.56 -10.65
N PRO A 116 -13.63 -1.50 -11.61
CA PRO A 116 -14.17 -2.88 -11.53
C PRO A 116 -13.42 -3.75 -10.51
N TRP A 117 -14.06 -4.84 -10.05
CA TRP A 117 -13.50 -5.77 -9.04
C TRP A 117 -13.77 -7.25 -9.41
N PRO A 118 -12.81 -8.16 -9.18
CA PRO A 118 -11.45 -7.93 -8.70
C PRO A 118 -10.56 -7.23 -9.73
N THR A 119 -9.60 -6.41 -9.28
CA THR A 119 -8.51 -5.93 -10.14
C THR A 119 -7.59 -7.09 -10.53
N PRO A 120 -6.77 -6.97 -11.60
CA PRO A 120 -5.77 -8.00 -11.92
C PRO A 120 -4.77 -8.28 -10.79
N LEU A 121 -4.39 -7.25 -10.02
CA LEU A 121 -3.56 -7.39 -8.83
C LEU A 121 -4.29 -8.21 -7.75
N ALA A 122 -5.53 -7.83 -7.43
CA ALA A 122 -6.38 -8.56 -6.50
C ALA A 122 -6.55 -10.04 -6.90
N ALA A 123 -6.82 -10.30 -8.18
CA ALA A 123 -6.98 -11.66 -8.70
C ALA A 123 -5.69 -12.48 -8.55
N ALA A 124 -4.52 -11.91 -8.84
CA ALA A 124 -3.23 -12.60 -8.71
C ALA A 124 -2.91 -12.95 -7.25
N VAL A 125 -3.12 -12.02 -6.32
CA VAL A 125 -2.90 -12.24 -4.89
C VAL A 125 -3.86 -13.29 -4.33
N ALA A 126 -5.14 -13.22 -4.70
CA ALA A 126 -6.13 -14.21 -4.30
C ALA A 126 -5.80 -15.61 -4.84
N ALA A 127 -5.32 -15.72 -6.09
CA ALA A 127 -4.87 -16.98 -6.68
C ALA A 127 -3.66 -17.57 -5.94
N ALA A 128 -2.79 -16.72 -5.37
CA ALA A 128 -1.69 -17.09 -4.50
C ALA A 128 -2.11 -17.30 -3.02
N ARG A 129 -3.42 -17.27 -2.71
CA ARG A 129 -4.02 -17.43 -1.37
C ARG A 129 -3.73 -16.28 -0.39
N GLY A 130 -3.30 -15.12 -0.88
CA GLY A 130 -3.18 -13.91 -0.08
C GLY A 130 -4.54 -13.29 0.24
N ARG A 131 -4.60 -12.47 1.29
CA ARG A 131 -5.77 -11.68 1.67
C ARG A 131 -5.81 -10.40 0.83
N VAL A 132 -6.93 -10.16 0.16
CA VAL A 132 -7.14 -8.93 -0.62
C VAL A 132 -8.24 -8.09 0.00
N ILE A 133 -8.00 -6.80 0.09
CA ILE A 133 -8.90 -5.80 0.65
C ILE A 133 -9.17 -4.76 -0.44
N SER A 134 -10.45 -4.55 -0.75
CA SER A 134 -10.89 -3.56 -1.73
C SER A 134 -10.91 -2.16 -1.12
N GLY A 135 -10.71 -1.14 -1.95
CA GLY A 135 -10.82 0.27 -1.57
C GLY A 135 -12.17 0.67 -0.97
N LEU A 136 -13.24 -0.13 -1.16
CA LEU A 136 -14.52 0.09 -0.44
C LEU A 136 -14.34 0.06 1.08
N HIS A 137 -13.43 -0.76 1.60
CA HIS A 137 -13.17 -0.82 3.03
C HIS A 137 -12.51 0.49 3.52
N MET A 138 -11.63 1.08 2.72
CA MET A 138 -11.06 2.40 3.05
C MET A 138 -12.16 3.46 3.12
N LEU A 139 -13.06 3.50 2.14
CA LEU A 139 -14.18 4.46 2.13
C LEU A 139 -15.11 4.28 3.33
N LEU A 140 -15.35 3.02 3.75
CA LEU A 140 -16.16 2.72 4.93
C LEU A 140 -15.52 3.28 6.20
N HIS A 141 -14.24 3.01 6.42
CA HIS A 141 -13.51 3.50 7.60
C HIS A 141 -13.32 5.02 7.59
N GLN A 142 -13.11 5.62 6.41
CA GLN A 142 -13.12 7.07 6.23
C GLN A 142 -14.46 7.68 6.65
N ALA A 143 -15.58 7.09 6.23
CA ALA A 143 -16.91 7.59 6.53
C ALA A 143 -17.25 7.47 8.03
N PHE A 144 -16.82 6.40 8.70
CA PHE A 144 -17.01 6.26 10.15
C PHE A 144 -16.30 7.38 10.92
N ALA A 145 -15.04 7.68 10.59
CA ALA A 145 -14.26 8.73 11.25
C ALA A 145 -14.81 10.15 11.00
N GLN A 146 -15.65 10.36 9.98
CA GLN A 146 -16.27 11.68 9.70
C GLN A 146 -17.59 11.92 10.44
N VAL A 147 -18.21 10.87 10.99
CA VAL A 147 -19.53 10.94 11.64
C VAL A 147 -19.42 10.96 13.17
N GLU A 148 -18.28 10.54 13.72
CA GLU A 148 -17.92 10.71 15.13
C GLU A 148 -17.51 12.15 15.46
#